data_AF-A0A8X6LDZ7-F1
#
_entry.id   AF-A0A8X6LDZ7-F1
#
_cell.length_a   1.000
_cell.length_b   1.000
_cell.length_c   1.000
_cell.angle_alpha   90.00
_cell.angle_beta   90.00
_cell.angle_gamma   90.00
#
_symmetry.space_group_name_H-M   'P 1'
#
loop_
_entity.id
_entity.type
_entity.pdbx_description
1 polymer ?
#
loop_
_entity_poly.entity_id
_entity_poly.type
_entity_poly.pdbx_seq_one_letter_code
_entity_poly.pdbx_strand_id
1 'polypeptide(L)'
;MKYEIANTLCCIIIEGIWGDGRVGVIALDDMSFFDGDCSSHPLKATAVIGECSFDRSMCDWKNNTEAPPPLQELGSHRTTTKFTKHAQEAQEGLTWRLASIISRPANLQDHTFRAPTGYVFFDIFNQATAQNPVLRSPDFAASQNDALCLSFWFAPFGRGEATALSVFRVELTPPEGEKEQRLLIWKMATKKFDTSRPDWMYGQVSVATLTAYRVEFEGEATDGGFALDDVTFYDGNCQTRPERAAVEPPPSEKF
;
A
#
# COMPACT_ATOMS: atom_id res chain seq x y z
N MET A 1 10.94 -5.25 -16.87
CA MET A 1 10.09 -4.16 -17.39
C MET A 1 10.97 -3.27 -18.24
N LYS A 2 10.60 -2.98 -19.49
CA LYS A 2 11.43 -2.20 -20.43
C LYS A 2 11.01 -0.73 -20.32
N TYR A 3 11.97 0.16 -20.04
CA TYR A 3 11.77 1.60 -20.24
C TYR A 3 12.32 1.94 -21.63
N GLU A 4 11.42 2.16 -22.58
CA GLU A 4 11.78 2.65 -23.91
C GLU A 4 11.88 4.18 -23.83
N ILE A 5 13.10 4.71 -23.69
CA ILE A 5 13.34 6.15 -23.71
C ILE A 5 13.48 6.58 -25.18
N ALA A 6 12.37 6.61 -25.92
CA ALA A 6 12.34 7.13 -27.28
C ALA A 6 11.74 8.55 -27.30
N ASN A 7 12.56 9.53 -27.70
CA ASN A 7 12.18 10.90 -28.11
C ASN A 7 11.52 11.83 -27.07
N THR A 8 11.75 11.62 -25.78
CA THR A 8 11.32 12.54 -24.71
C THR A 8 12.54 13.00 -23.91
N LEU A 9 12.68 14.30 -23.65
CA LEU A 9 13.70 14.81 -22.72
C LEU A 9 13.50 14.15 -21.35
N CYS A 10 14.46 13.34 -20.91
CA CYS A 10 14.42 12.69 -19.61
C CYS A 10 15.48 13.27 -18.66
N CYS A 11 15.14 13.37 -17.38
CA CYS A 11 16.08 13.64 -16.30
C CYS A 11 16.36 12.32 -15.57
N ILE A 12 17.63 12.02 -15.34
CA ILE A 12 18.04 10.86 -14.54
C ILE A 12 18.42 11.38 -13.16
N ILE A 13 17.70 10.89 -12.15
CA ILE A 13 17.96 11.20 -10.74
C ILE A 13 18.55 9.95 -10.12
N ILE A 14 19.77 10.06 -9.61
CA ILE A 14 20.39 9.01 -8.81
C ILE A 14 20.30 9.44 -7.35
N GLU A 15 19.69 8.58 -6.55
CA GLU A 15 19.53 8.81 -5.13
C GLU A 15 20.27 7.74 -4.33
N GLY A 16 21.09 8.19 -3.38
CA GLY A 16 21.60 7.35 -2.32
C GLY A 16 20.80 7.59 -1.05
N ILE A 17 20.20 6.54 -0.49
CA ILE A 17 19.50 6.60 0.79
C ILE A 17 20.35 5.85 1.83
N TRP A 18 20.46 6.44 3.02
CA TRP A 18 21.29 5.95 4.12
C TRP A 18 20.41 5.63 5.33
N GLY A 19 20.66 4.51 5.99
CA GLY A 19 19.95 4.13 7.21
C GLY A 19 20.64 4.55 8.49
N ASP A 20 20.07 4.12 9.62
CA ASP A 20 20.53 4.42 10.98
C ASP A 20 21.96 3.90 11.29
N GLY A 21 22.51 3.06 10.41
CA GLY A 21 23.90 2.60 10.48
C GLY A 21 24.89 3.71 10.10
N ARG A 22 25.82 4.05 11.00
CA ARG A 22 26.95 4.97 10.74
C ARG A 22 28.01 4.41 9.76
N VAL A 23 27.70 3.31 9.09
CA VAL A 23 28.62 2.58 8.20
C VAL A 23 27.84 2.22 6.94
N GLY A 24 27.68 3.21 6.07
CA GLY A 24 27.15 3.05 4.73
C GLY A 24 27.96 3.94 3.79
N VAL A 25 28.51 3.36 2.73
CA VAL A 25 29.15 4.12 1.66
C VAL A 25 28.49 3.72 0.35
N ILE A 26 27.80 4.66 -0.27
CA ILE A 26 27.40 4.57 -1.68
C ILE A 26 28.35 5.50 -2.41
N ALA A 27 29.19 4.93 -3.26
CA ALA A 27 30.04 5.67 -4.17
C ALA A 27 29.54 5.42 -5.59
N LEU A 28 29.37 6.49 -6.34
CA LEU A 28 29.13 6.45 -7.77
C LEU A 28 30.44 6.87 -8.43
N ASP A 29 30.87 6.11 -9.42
CA ASP A 29 32.00 6.44 -10.24
C ASP A 29 31.62 6.18 -11.70
N ASP A 30 32.13 7.01 -12.61
CA ASP A 30 31.90 6.99 -14.05
C ASP A 30 30.46 6.69 -14.52
N MET A 31 29.74 7.72 -14.94
CA MET A 31 28.45 7.57 -15.64
C MET A 31 28.63 7.66 -17.14
N SER A 32 28.06 6.69 -17.87
CA SER A 32 28.07 6.66 -19.33
C SER A 32 26.70 6.26 -19.85
N PHE A 33 26.30 6.87 -20.96
CA PHE A 33 25.05 6.58 -21.66
C PHE A 33 25.38 6.03 -23.04
N PHE A 34 24.73 4.93 -23.40
CA PHE A 34 24.89 4.29 -24.70
C PHE A 34 23.51 4.13 -25.34
N ASP A 35 23.44 4.31 -26.64
CA ASP A 35 22.23 4.01 -27.40
C ASP A 35 22.04 2.49 -27.49
N GLY A 36 20.84 2.03 -27.18
CA GLY A 36 20.44 0.63 -27.31
C GLY A 36 19.80 0.05 -26.05
N ASP A 37 19.28 -1.16 -26.21
CA ASP A 37 18.66 -1.91 -25.11
C ASP A 37 19.73 -2.40 -24.13
N CYS A 38 19.55 -2.07 -22.85
CA CYS A 38 20.43 -2.52 -21.76
C CYS A 38 19.69 -3.48 -20.82
N SER A 39 20.41 -4.42 -20.20
CA SER A 39 19.91 -5.26 -19.10
C SER A 39 20.43 -4.78 -17.75
N SER A 40 19.62 -4.90 -16.69
CA SER A 40 20.02 -4.54 -15.32
C SER A 40 21.06 -5.53 -14.78
N HIS A 41 22.22 -5.01 -14.37
CA HIS A 41 23.29 -5.77 -13.74
C HIS A 41 23.78 -5.08 -12.44
N PRO A 42 23.98 -5.82 -11.34
CA PRO A 42 23.67 -7.24 -11.18
C PRO A 42 22.17 -7.51 -11.28
N LEU A 43 21.76 -8.76 -11.54
CA LEU A 43 20.33 -9.11 -11.67
C LEU A 43 19.49 -8.65 -10.47
N LYS A 44 20.09 -8.63 -9.28
CA LYS A 44 19.49 -8.13 -8.03
C LYS A 44 19.20 -6.62 -8.01
N ALA A 45 19.76 -5.85 -8.94
CA ALA A 45 19.49 -4.42 -9.10
C ALA A 45 18.31 -4.15 -10.05
N THR A 46 17.65 -5.21 -10.54
CA THR A 46 16.43 -5.05 -11.36
C THR A 46 15.31 -4.49 -10.50
N ALA A 47 14.72 -3.38 -10.92
CA ALA A 47 13.55 -2.82 -10.26
C ALA A 47 12.35 -3.77 -10.37
N VAL A 48 11.69 -4.04 -9.24
CA VAL A 48 10.51 -4.89 -9.16
C VAL A 48 9.27 -4.00 -9.11
N ILE A 49 8.28 -4.28 -9.96
CA ILE A 49 7.03 -3.53 -10.01
C ILE A 49 6.34 -3.62 -8.65
N GLY A 50 5.78 -2.51 -8.17
CA GLY A 50 4.96 -2.47 -6.96
C GLY A 50 5.75 -2.43 -5.66
N GLU A 51 7.08 -2.57 -5.69
CA GLU A 51 7.89 -2.32 -4.50
C GLU A 51 7.90 -0.82 -4.15
N CYS A 52 7.81 -0.51 -2.86
CA CYS A 52 7.84 0.87 -2.39
C CYS A 52 8.21 0.94 -0.90
N SER A 53 9.26 1.70 -0.59
CA SER A 53 9.64 2.14 0.76
C SER A 53 8.97 3.45 1.17
N PHE A 54 8.23 4.10 0.26
CA PHE A 54 7.51 5.35 0.52
C PHE A 54 8.34 6.53 1.07
N ASP A 55 9.67 6.50 0.91
CA ASP A 55 10.58 7.54 1.41
C ASP A 55 10.25 8.95 0.92
N ARG A 56 9.80 9.05 -0.34
CA ARG A 56 9.55 10.33 -1.03
C ARG A 56 8.21 10.45 -1.73
N SER A 57 7.65 9.33 -2.15
CA SER A 57 6.45 9.29 -2.99
C SER A 57 5.63 8.04 -2.71
N MET A 58 4.44 7.98 -3.28
CA MET A 58 3.64 6.75 -3.30
C MET A 58 4.18 5.71 -4.30
N CYS A 59 5.35 5.92 -4.90
CA CYS A 59 5.79 5.20 -6.09
C CYS A 59 4.68 5.23 -7.15
N ASP A 60 4.22 4.07 -7.60
CA ASP A 60 3.06 3.93 -8.48
C ASP A 60 1.77 3.49 -7.74
N TRP A 61 1.80 3.41 -6.40
CA TRP A 61 0.62 3.17 -5.57
C TRP A 61 -0.33 4.37 -5.59
N LYS A 62 -1.63 4.10 -5.55
CA LYS A 62 -2.69 5.13 -5.67
C LYS A 62 -3.80 4.90 -4.67
N ASN A 63 -4.40 5.99 -4.20
CA ASN A 63 -5.63 5.89 -3.43
C ASN A 63 -6.78 5.37 -4.31
N ASN A 64 -7.53 4.42 -3.77
CA ASN A 64 -8.75 3.87 -4.37
C ASN A 64 -9.91 3.84 -3.36
N THR A 65 -9.85 4.68 -2.32
CA THR A 65 -10.95 4.82 -1.37
C THR A 65 -12.19 5.29 -2.11
N GLU A 66 -13.26 4.49 -2.07
CA GLU A 66 -14.57 4.93 -2.58
C GLU A 66 -15.05 6.12 -1.75
N ALA A 67 -15.47 7.21 -2.41
CA ALA A 67 -16.05 8.33 -1.70
C ALA A 67 -17.30 7.85 -0.94
N PRO A 68 -17.53 8.29 0.31
CA PRO A 68 -18.79 8.02 0.97
C PRO A 68 -19.96 8.43 0.05
N PRO A 69 -21.06 7.64 0.00
CA PRO A 69 -22.25 8.08 -0.68
C PRO A 69 -22.61 9.49 -0.19
N PRO A 70 -22.93 10.45 -1.08
CA PRO A 70 -23.37 11.77 -0.64
C PRO A 70 -24.48 11.57 0.40
N LEU A 71 -24.35 12.22 1.56
CA LEU A 71 -25.43 12.24 2.54
C LEU A 71 -26.70 12.66 1.79
N GLN A 72 -27.64 11.74 1.66
CA GLN A 72 -28.89 12.00 0.97
C GLN A 72 -29.64 12.98 1.86
N GLU A 73 -29.54 14.27 1.53
CA GLU A 73 -30.17 15.33 2.30
C GLU A 73 -31.66 15.01 2.45
N LEU A 74 -32.09 14.74 3.69
CA LEU A 74 -33.49 14.67 4.02
C LEU A 74 -34.05 16.10 3.92
N GLY A 75 -34.59 16.43 2.76
CA GLY A 75 -35.39 17.63 2.56
C GLY A 75 -34.75 18.64 1.63
N SER A 76 -35.28 18.68 0.41
CA SER A 76 -35.16 19.81 -0.50
C SER A 76 -35.58 21.12 0.19
N HIS A 77 -34.61 22.02 0.40
CA HIS A 77 -34.76 23.39 -0.06
C HIS A 77 -33.49 23.82 -0.80
N ARG A 78 -33.64 23.97 -2.12
CA ARG A 78 -32.66 24.48 -3.08
C ARG A 78 -31.83 25.62 -2.49
N THR A 79 -30.55 25.36 -2.28
CA THR A 79 -29.54 26.42 -2.39
C THR A 79 -28.31 25.83 -3.04
N THR A 80 -27.88 26.45 -4.13
CA THR A 80 -26.62 26.15 -4.84
C THR A 80 -25.46 26.40 -3.88
N THR A 81 -25.04 25.40 -3.13
CA THR A 81 -23.90 25.53 -2.21
C THR A 81 -22.64 25.08 -2.92
N LYS A 82 -21.78 26.07 -3.18
CA LYS A 82 -20.36 25.88 -3.46
C LYS A 82 -19.80 24.87 -2.45
N PHE A 83 -19.15 23.82 -2.93
CA PHE A 83 -18.37 22.89 -2.09
C PHE A 83 -17.43 23.74 -1.20
N THR A 84 -17.67 23.71 0.11
CA THR A 84 -16.87 24.44 1.10
C THR A 84 -15.56 23.67 1.33
N LYS A 85 -14.47 24.39 1.61
CA LYS A 85 -13.14 23.81 1.91
C LYS A 85 -13.17 22.70 2.98
N HIS A 86 -14.17 22.70 3.86
CA HIS A 86 -14.36 21.68 4.89
C HIS A 86 -14.68 20.27 4.37
N ALA A 87 -15.30 20.15 3.19
CA ALA A 87 -15.53 18.84 2.56
C ALA A 87 -14.22 18.23 2.01
N GLN A 88 -13.27 19.09 1.59
CA GLN A 88 -11.94 18.67 1.15
C GLN A 88 -11.08 18.21 2.35
N GLU A 89 -11.11 18.97 3.46
CA GLU A 89 -10.41 18.63 4.72
C GLU A 89 -10.93 17.32 5.35
N ALA A 90 -12.23 17.05 5.24
CA ALA A 90 -12.82 15.79 5.72
C ALA A 90 -12.35 14.56 4.91
N GLN A 91 -11.96 14.75 3.64
CA GLN A 91 -11.52 13.66 2.77
C GLN A 91 -10.01 13.36 2.89
N GLU A 92 -9.20 14.33 3.32
CA GLU A 92 -7.77 14.12 3.62
C GLU A 92 -7.54 13.15 4.80
N GLY A 93 -8.50 13.05 5.73
CA GLY A 93 -8.49 12.08 6.83
C GLY A 93 -8.94 10.66 6.46
N LEU A 94 -9.49 10.45 5.26
CA LEU A 94 -10.13 9.18 4.86
C LEU A 94 -9.35 8.43 3.76
N THR A 95 -8.12 8.83 3.48
CA THR A 95 -7.28 8.22 2.44
C THR A 95 -5.88 7.93 2.96
N TRP A 96 -5.13 7.07 2.26
CA TRP A 96 -3.72 6.84 2.56
C TRP A 96 -2.89 8.04 2.12
N ARG A 97 -1.98 8.48 2.97
CA ARG A 97 -1.12 9.64 2.71
C ARG A 97 0.30 9.40 3.23
N LEU A 98 1.26 10.08 2.60
CA LEU A 98 2.65 10.08 3.06
C LEU A 98 2.76 10.74 4.43
N ALA A 99 3.56 10.14 5.30
CA ALA A 99 3.96 10.75 6.56
C ALA A 99 4.73 12.05 6.29
N SER A 100 4.38 13.10 7.01
CA SER A 100 5.10 14.37 7.02
C SER A 100 5.45 14.77 8.46
N ILE A 101 6.35 15.74 8.61
CA ILE A 101 6.76 16.24 9.93
C ILE A 101 5.56 16.73 10.75
N ILE A 102 4.54 17.26 10.07
CA ILE A 102 3.34 17.84 10.70
C ILE A 102 2.13 16.90 10.74
N SER A 103 2.14 15.81 9.95
CA SER A 103 1.03 14.87 9.83
C SER A 103 1.58 13.45 9.79
N ARG A 104 1.57 12.81 10.96
CA ARG A 104 2.03 11.43 11.16
C ARG A 104 1.55 10.88 12.52
N PRO A 105 1.47 9.55 12.68
CA PRO A 105 1.23 8.93 13.99
C PRO A 105 2.31 9.32 15.00
N ALA A 106 1.90 9.58 16.25
CA ALA A 106 2.82 9.96 17.31
C ALA A 106 3.82 8.83 17.61
N ASN A 107 5.09 9.19 17.75
CA ASN A 107 6.20 8.28 18.09
C ASN A 107 6.46 7.16 17.08
N LEU A 108 5.94 7.26 15.85
CA LEU A 108 6.30 6.34 14.78
C LEU A 108 7.39 6.97 13.90
N GLN A 109 8.46 6.24 13.69
CA GLN A 109 9.55 6.56 12.76
C GLN A 109 9.45 5.57 11.59
N ASP A 110 9.89 5.99 10.41
CA ASP A 110 10.04 5.13 9.23
C ASP A 110 10.80 3.84 9.59
N HIS A 111 10.36 2.73 9.02
CA HIS A 111 10.93 1.43 9.30
C HIS A 111 12.34 1.29 8.70
N THR A 112 12.53 1.82 7.48
CA THR A 112 13.72 1.65 6.65
C THR A 112 14.95 2.32 7.27
N PHE A 113 14.82 3.59 7.64
CA PHE A 113 15.94 4.44 8.05
C PHE A 113 15.74 5.08 9.42
N ARG A 114 14.63 4.79 10.12
CA ARG A 114 14.27 5.43 11.39
C ARG A 114 14.13 6.95 11.27
N ALA A 115 13.87 7.44 10.05
CA ALA A 115 13.59 8.84 9.83
C ALA A 115 12.21 9.22 10.44
N PRO A 116 11.94 10.50 10.74
CA PRO A 116 10.62 10.91 11.23
C PRO A 116 9.45 10.66 10.25
N THR A 117 9.77 10.44 8.98
CA THR A 117 8.86 10.27 7.83
C THR A 117 9.47 9.25 6.87
N GLY A 118 8.72 8.80 5.87
CA GLY A 118 9.19 7.81 4.88
C GLY A 118 8.33 6.55 4.89
N TYR A 119 7.03 6.72 5.10
CA TYR A 119 6.03 5.65 5.13
C TYR A 119 4.68 6.26 4.76
N VAL A 120 3.69 5.42 4.50
CA VAL A 120 2.31 5.86 4.28
C VAL A 120 1.43 5.46 5.45
N PHE A 121 0.38 6.22 5.70
CA PHE A 121 -0.58 5.92 6.76
C PHE A 121 -1.96 6.48 6.43
N PHE A 122 -2.96 5.98 7.13
CA PHE A 122 -4.26 6.63 7.26
C PHE A 122 -4.63 6.72 8.75
N ASP A 123 -5.39 7.74 9.13
CA ASP A 123 -5.84 7.95 10.50
C ASP A 123 -7.30 8.42 10.54
N ILE A 124 -8.19 7.50 10.94
CA ILE A 124 -9.60 7.80 11.10
C ILE A 124 -9.82 8.33 12.53
N PHE A 125 -10.41 9.51 12.68
CA PHE A 125 -10.70 10.09 13.98
C PHE A 125 -12.21 10.12 14.25
N ASN A 126 -12.62 9.44 15.31
CA ASN A 126 -13.96 9.50 15.91
C ASN A 126 -15.14 9.51 14.91
N GLN A 127 -15.16 8.55 13.98
CA GLN A 127 -16.24 8.38 13.01
C GLN A 127 -17.36 7.49 13.56
N ALA A 128 -18.61 7.85 13.25
CA ALA A 128 -19.78 7.08 13.66
C ALA A 128 -19.87 5.70 12.99
N THR A 129 -19.32 5.58 11.78
CA THR A 129 -19.27 4.34 10.99
C THR A 129 -17.84 4.04 10.59
N ALA A 130 -17.53 2.75 10.43
CA ALA A 130 -16.22 2.32 9.94
C ALA A 130 -15.95 2.93 8.56
N GLN A 131 -14.72 3.36 8.35
CA GLN A 131 -14.21 3.88 7.09
C GLN A 131 -13.23 2.87 6.49
N ASN A 132 -13.20 2.80 5.16
CA ASN A 132 -12.43 1.80 4.43
C ASN A 132 -11.44 2.42 3.43
N PRO A 133 -10.35 3.06 3.89
CA PRO A 133 -9.35 3.62 2.99
C PRO A 133 -8.62 2.52 2.22
N VAL A 134 -8.47 2.69 0.90
CA VAL A 134 -7.83 1.69 0.03
C VAL A 134 -6.60 2.28 -0.64
N LEU A 135 -5.46 1.59 -0.50
CA LEU A 135 -4.22 1.84 -1.24
C LEU A 135 -4.03 0.72 -2.27
N ARG A 136 -4.03 1.10 -3.54
CA ARG A 136 -4.01 0.21 -4.70
C ARG A 136 -2.62 0.20 -5.32
N SER A 137 -2.12 -0.98 -5.65
CA SER A 137 -0.87 -1.16 -6.40
C SER A 137 -1.02 -0.74 -7.87
N PRO A 138 0.09 -0.72 -8.63
CA PRO A 138 0.05 -0.83 -10.08
C PRO A 138 -0.61 -2.13 -10.54
N ASP A 139 -0.95 -2.19 -11.80
CA ASP A 139 -1.48 -3.42 -12.42
C ASP A 139 -0.31 -4.35 -12.79
N PHE A 140 -0.43 -5.61 -12.41
CA PHE A 140 0.53 -6.66 -12.72
C PHE A 140 0.01 -7.55 -13.84
N ALA A 141 0.87 -7.82 -14.82
CA ALA A 141 0.57 -8.78 -15.85
C ALA A 141 0.58 -10.22 -15.28
N ALA A 142 -0.12 -11.12 -15.97
CA ALA A 142 -0.01 -12.55 -15.68
C ALA A 142 1.43 -13.04 -15.88
N SER A 143 1.85 -13.97 -15.03
CA SER A 143 3.18 -14.59 -15.05
C SER A 143 3.07 -16.10 -15.18
N GLN A 144 4.11 -16.74 -15.72
CA GLN A 144 4.26 -18.21 -15.70
C GLN A 144 4.69 -18.72 -14.32
N ASN A 145 5.16 -17.83 -13.44
CA ASN A 145 5.30 -18.18 -12.02
C ASN A 145 3.88 -18.29 -11.43
N ASP A 146 3.63 -19.33 -10.65
CA ASP A 146 2.29 -19.56 -10.06
C ASP A 146 1.95 -18.54 -8.97
N ALA A 147 2.98 -18.07 -8.24
CA ALA A 147 2.83 -17.10 -7.16
C ALA A 147 4.07 -16.22 -6.94
N LEU A 148 3.82 -15.06 -6.35
CA LEU A 148 4.81 -14.21 -5.69
C LEU A 148 4.56 -14.19 -4.19
N CYS A 149 5.59 -13.88 -3.43
CA CYS A 149 5.52 -13.62 -2.01
C CYS A 149 5.55 -12.11 -1.77
N LEU A 150 4.41 -11.55 -1.39
CA LEU A 150 4.30 -10.17 -0.93
C LEU A 150 4.76 -10.10 0.53
N SER A 151 5.67 -9.17 0.84
CA SER A 151 6.00 -8.77 2.20
C SER A 151 5.89 -7.27 2.39
N PHE A 152 5.59 -6.85 3.61
CA PHE A 152 5.44 -5.44 3.96
C PHE A 152 5.61 -5.25 5.46
N TRP A 153 5.88 -4.03 5.89
CA TRP A 153 5.88 -3.64 7.29
C TRP A 153 4.65 -2.80 7.60
N PHE A 154 4.03 -3.04 8.75
CA PHE A 154 2.84 -2.29 9.16
C PHE A 154 2.83 -2.02 10.66
N ALA A 155 2.24 -0.89 11.06
CA ALA A 155 2.12 -0.49 12.46
C ALA A 155 0.69 0.00 12.75
N PRO A 156 -0.07 -0.69 13.63
CA PRO A 156 -1.39 -0.23 14.06
C PRO A 156 -1.30 0.86 15.13
N PHE A 157 -2.20 1.84 15.10
CA PHE A 157 -2.33 2.87 16.13
C PHE A 157 -3.78 3.29 16.34
N GLY A 158 -4.03 4.04 17.42
CA GLY A 158 -5.37 4.53 17.78
C GLY A 158 -6.07 3.67 18.82
N ARG A 159 -7.38 3.88 19.00
CA ARG A 159 -8.16 3.29 20.12
C ARG A 159 -9.31 2.40 19.67
N GLY A 160 -9.62 2.37 18.38
CA GLY A 160 -10.75 1.63 17.82
C GLY A 160 -10.55 0.13 17.96
N GLU A 161 -11.45 -0.53 18.70
CA GLU A 161 -11.42 -1.97 18.98
C GLU A 161 -11.65 -2.87 17.75
N ALA A 162 -12.25 -2.29 16.69
CA ALA A 162 -12.58 -2.97 15.43
C ALA A 162 -11.65 -2.53 14.28
N THR A 163 -10.47 -2.01 14.58
CA THR A 163 -9.52 -1.57 13.54
C THR A 163 -8.88 -2.78 12.86
N ALA A 164 -8.87 -2.83 11.54
CA ALA A 164 -8.27 -3.93 10.77
C ALA A 164 -7.56 -3.46 9.49
N LEU A 165 -6.57 -4.23 9.07
CA LEU A 165 -5.87 -4.09 7.79
C LEU A 165 -6.06 -5.39 7.00
N SER A 166 -6.46 -5.26 5.75
CA SER A 166 -6.72 -6.38 4.85
C SER A 166 -5.89 -6.22 3.57
N VAL A 167 -5.40 -7.34 3.03
CA VAL A 167 -4.79 -7.39 1.70
C VAL A 167 -5.71 -8.17 0.78
N PHE A 168 -6.06 -7.56 -0.34
CA PHE A 168 -6.84 -8.19 -1.39
C PHE A 168 -6.02 -8.37 -2.66
N ARG A 169 -6.24 -9.50 -3.33
CA ARG A 169 -5.89 -9.68 -4.74
C ARG A 169 -7.14 -9.38 -5.57
N VAL A 170 -7.04 -8.43 -6.48
CA VAL A 170 -8.11 -8.12 -7.43
C VAL A 170 -7.71 -8.62 -8.81
N GLU A 171 -8.57 -9.43 -9.42
CA GLU A 171 -8.37 -9.93 -10.79
C GLU A 171 -8.85 -8.92 -11.82
N LEU A 172 -7.98 -8.57 -12.78
CA LEU A 172 -8.23 -7.51 -13.77
C LEU A 172 -8.88 -8.03 -15.06
N THR A 173 -8.77 -9.33 -15.33
CA THR A 173 -9.34 -9.99 -16.51
C THR A 173 -10.32 -11.08 -16.10
N PRO A 174 -11.45 -10.73 -15.46
CA PRO A 174 -12.46 -11.73 -15.12
C PRO A 174 -13.07 -12.34 -16.40
N PRO A 175 -13.58 -13.58 -16.34
CA PRO A 175 -14.34 -14.18 -17.44
C PRO A 175 -15.49 -13.28 -17.91
N GLU A 176 -15.84 -13.38 -19.18
CA GLU A 176 -16.88 -12.53 -19.78
C GLU A 176 -18.22 -12.67 -19.04
N GLY A 177 -18.75 -11.55 -18.54
CA GLY A 177 -19.99 -11.49 -17.77
C GLY A 177 -19.81 -11.56 -16.24
N GLU A 178 -18.58 -11.77 -15.75
CA GLU A 178 -18.26 -11.70 -14.33
C GLU A 178 -17.73 -10.32 -13.92
N LYS A 179 -17.99 -9.93 -12.67
CA LYS A 179 -17.42 -8.71 -12.09
C LYS A 179 -15.96 -8.96 -11.67
N GLU A 180 -15.16 -7.90 -11.55
CA GLU A 180 -13.83 -7.97 -10.92
C GLU A 180 -13.93 -8.75 -9.60
N GLN A 181 -13.19 -9.87 -9.53
CA GLN A 181 -13.17 -10.69 -8.33
C GLN A 181 -12.13 -10.13 -7.36
N ARG A 182 -12.58 -9.82 -6.14
CA ARG A 182 -11.76 -9.30 -5.04
C ARG A 182 -11.59 -10.38 -3.98
N LEU A 183 -10.41 -10.99 -3.92
CA LEU A 183 -10.08 -12.09 -3.03
C LEU A 183 -9.30 -11.60 -1.80
N LEU A 184 -9.84 -11.82 -0.61
CA LEU A 184 -9.14 -11.55 0.65
C LEU A 184 -8.04 -12.61 0.87
N ILE A 185 -6.79 -12.19 0.94
CA ILE A 185 -5.64 -13.11 1.08
C ILE A 185 -4.90 -12.97 2.42
N TRP A 186 -5.06 -11.84 3.10
CA TRP A 186 -4.45 -11.57 4.41
C TRP A 186 -5.34 -10.60 5.20
N LYS A 187 -5.53 -10.82 6.51
CA LYS A 187 -6.27 -9.87 7.37
C LYS A 187 -5.72 -9.82 8.79
N MET A 188 -5.52 -8.61 9.33
CA MET A 188 -5.09 -8.39 10.70
C MET A 188 -6.02 -7.44 11.44
N ALA A 189 -6.62 -7.90 12.53
CA ALA A 189 -7.42 -7.06 13.44
C ALA A 189 -6.62 -6.67 14.68
N THR A 190 -6.81 -5.44 15.18
CA THR A 190 -6.02 -4.87 16.28
C THR A 190 -6.55 -5.16 17.68
N LYS A 191 -7.68 -5.88 17.83
CA LYS A 191 -8.37 -6.11 19.13
C LYS A 191 -7.46 -6.64 20.26
N LYS A 192 -6.33 -7.27 19.93
CA LYS A 192 -5.35 -7.83 20.88
C LYS A 192 -4.01 -7.08 20.91
N PHE A 193 -3.93 -5.90 20.31
CA PHE A 193 -2.69 -5.12 20.21
C PHE A 193 -2.65 -4.00 21.22
N ASP A 194 -1.44 -3.75 21.75
CA ASP A 194 -1.14 -2.48 22.38
C ASP A 194 -0.86 -1.45 21.29
N THR A 195 -1.87 -0.64 20.99
CA THR A 195 -1.79 0.44 19.99
C THR A 195 -1.39 1.78 20.60
N SER A 196 -1.08 1.82 21.90
CA SER A 196 -0.64 3.04 22.60
C SER A 196 0.79 3.45 22.25
N ARG A 197 1.59 2.48 21.81
CA ARG A 197 2.97 2.64 21.34
C ARG A 197 3.12 1.84 20.04
N PRO A 198 2.79 2.43 18.88
CA PRO A 198 2.87 1.72 17.62
C PRO A 198 4.31 1.27 17.36
N ASP A 199 4.46 -0.01 17.00
CA ASP A 199 5.72 -0.60 16.56
C ASP A 199 5.49 -1.38 15.28
N TRP A 200 6.55 -1.51 14.48
CA TRP A 200 6.51 -2.14 13.19
C TRP A 200 6.39 -3.65 13.32
N MET A 201 5.47 -4.24 12.56
CA MET A 201 5.30 -5.68 12.45
C MET A 201 5.44 -6.11 10.99
N TYR A 202 5.96 -7.32 10.81
CA TYR A 202 6.16 -7.91 9.50
C TYR A 202 4.89 -8.63 9.02
N GLY A 203 4.41 -8.24 7.84
CA GLY A 203 3.34 -8.88 7.08
C GLY A 203 3.89 -9.64 5.89
N GLN A 204 3.34 -10.82 5.60
CA GLN A 204 3.72 -11.62 4.45
C GLN A 204 2.56 -12.50 3.99
N VAL A 205 2.39 -12.65 2.67
CA VAL A 205 1.34 -13.50 2.07
C VAL A 205 1.70 -13.92 0.64
N SER A 206 1.29 -15.12 0.23
CA SER A 206 1.38 -15.55 -1.17
C SER A 206 0.32 -14.87 -2.03
N VAL A 207 0.69 -14.39 -3.21
CA VAL A 207 -0.18 -13.78 -4.20
C VAL A 207 -0.13 -14.61 -5.48
N ALA A 208 -1.27 -15.15 -5.92
CA ALA A 208 -1.35 -15.90 -7.17
C ALA A 208 -1.15 -14.98 -8.39
N THR A 209 -0.37 -15.42 -9.37
CA THR A 209 0.06 -14.58 -10.50
C THR A 209 -0.35 -15.10 -11.88
N LEU A 210 -1.18 -16.15 -11.93
CA LEU A 210 -1.62 -16.80 -13.17
C LEU A 210 -2.53 -15.93 -14.05
N THR A 211 -3.23 -14.95 -13.46
CA THR A 211 -4.05 -13.98 -14.19
C THR A 211 -3.63 -12.57 -13.82
N ALA A 212 -3.86 -11.61 -14.73
CA ALA A 212 -3.52 -10.22 -14.49
C ALA A 212 -4.25 -9.71 -13.24
N TYR A 213 -3.54 -9.02 -12.37
CA TYR A 213 -4.02 -8.72 -11.03
C TYR A 213 -3.51 -7.39 -10.53
N ARG A 214 -4.12 -6.90 -9.45
CA ARG A 214 -3.57 -5.86 -8.58
C ARG A 214 -3.70 -6.26 -7.12
N VAL A 215 -2.93 -5.62 -6.27
CA VAL A 215 -2.99 -5.77 -4.81
C VAL A 215 -3.60 -4.51 -4.21
N GLU A 216 -4.47 -4.69 -3.21
CA GLU A 216 -5.05 -3.60 -2.45
C GLU A 216 -4.83 -3.79 -0.95
N PHE A 217 -4.29 -2.77 -0.30
CA PHE A 217 -4.32 -2.65 1.16
C PHE A 217 -5.55 -1.84 1.56
N GLU A 218 -6.46 -2.46 2.30
CA GLU A 218 -7.68 -1.83 2.80
C GLU A 218 -7.65 -1.73 4.32
N GLY A 219 -7.84 -0.50 4.80
CA GLY A 219 -8.11 -0.24 6.21
C GLY A 219 -9.58 -0.46 6.55
N GLU A 220 -9.86 -0.68 7.82
CA GLU A 220 -11.19 -0.63 8.42
C GLU A 220 -11.00 0.03 9.78
N ALA A 221 -11.55 1.24 10.00
CA ALA A 221 -11.39 1.93 11.28
C ALA A 221 -12.52 2.94 11.57
N THR A 222 -12.80 3.14 12.86
CA THR A 222 -13.66 4.23 13.37
C THR A 222 -12.89 5.27 14.18
N ASP A 223 -11.83 4.86 14.89
CA ASP A 223 -10.97 5.72 15.70
C ASP A 223 -9.54 5.15 15.80
N GLY A 224 -8.77 5.28 14.73
CA GLY A 224 -7.41 4.75 14.61
C GLY A 224 -6.98 4.54 13.18
N GLY A 225 -5.93 3.76 12.97
CA GLY A 225 -5.47 3.45 11.63
C GLY A 225 -4.21 2.59 11.60
N PHE A 226 -3.59 2.56 10.43
CA PHE A 226 -2.36 1.83 10.17
C PHE A 226 -1.37 2.68 9.41
N ALA A 227 -0.10 2.45 9.71
CA ALA A 227 1.00 2.80 8.83
C ALA A 227 1.44 1.55 8.05
N LEU A 228 1.94 1.77 6.84
CA LEU A 228 2.47 0.77 5.94
C LEU A 228 3.79 1.27 5.37
N ASP A 229 4.75 0.37 5.27
CA ASP A 229 6.10 0.65 4.81
C ASP A 229 6.70 -0.58 4.11
N ASP A 230 7.80 -0.38 3.37
CA ASP A 230 8.66 -1.45 2.84
C ASP A 230 7.90 -2.58 2.11
N VAL A 231 7.04 -2.23 1.16
CA VAL A 231 6.34 -3.23 0.34
C VAL A 231 7.32 -3.84 -0.67
N THR A 232 7.46 -5.16 -0.63
CA THR A 232 8.46 -5.94 -1.40
C THR A 232 7.83 -7.20 -1.99
N PHE A 233 8.31 -7.67 -3.14
CA PHE A 233 7.84 -8.91 -3.78
C PHE A 233 9.01 -9.86 -4.08
N TYR A 234 8.88 -11.10 -3.63
CA TYR A 234 9.84 -12.17 -3.92
C TYR A 234 9.21 -13.26 -4.79
N ASP A 235 10.03 -13.96 -5.56
CA ASP A 235 9.54 -15.10 -6.36
C ASP A 235 9.09 -16.27 -5.47
N GLY A 236 7.96 -16.88 -5.85
CA GLY A 236 7.44 -18.11 -5.25
C GLY A 236 6.47 -17.91 -4.09
N ASN A 237 5.98 -19.01 -3.55
CA ASN A 237 5.08 -19.01 -2.39
C ASN A 237 5.82 -18.73 -1.08
N CYS A 238 5.07 -18.23 -0.10
CA CYS A 238 5.53 -18.09 1.27
C CYS A 238 4.42 -18.32 2.29
N GLN A 239 4.83 -18.65 3.51
CA GLN A 239 3.93 -18.79 4.64
C GLN A 239 3.35 -17.43 5.02
N THR A 240 2.04 -17.38 5.26
CA THR A 240 1.38 -16.17 5.77
C THR A 240 1.93 -15.77 7.13
N ARG A 241 2.37 -14.51 7.26
CA ARG A 241 2.85 -13.95 8.53
C ARG A 241 2.15 -12.64 8.88
N PRO A 242 1.86 -12.42 10.18
CA PRO A 242 1.89 -13.44 11.24
C PRO A 242 0.82 -14.52 10.97
N GLU A 243 0.94 -15.70 11.58
CA GLU A 243 0.06 -16.86 11.28
C GLU A 243 -1.43 -16.53 11.41
N ARG A 244 -1.79 -15.79 12.46
CA ARG A 244 -3.14 -15.26 12.73
C ARG A 244 -3.68 -14.27 11.69
N ALA A 245 -2.88 -13.93 10.66
CA ALA A 245 -3.32 -13.16 9.51
C ALA A 245 -3.84 -14.02 8.35
N ALA A 246 -3.63 -15.34 8.42
CA ALA A 246 -4.11 -16.27 7.43
C ALA A 246 -5.64 -16.23 7.37
N VAL A 247 -6.14 -16.11 6.14
CA VAL A 247 -7.57 -16.16 5.86
C VAL A 247 -7.94 -17.62 5.70
N GLU A 248 -8.96 -18.08 6.43
CA GLU A 248 -9.47 -19.43 6.24
C GLU A 248 -9.98 -19.59 4.80
N PRO A 249 -9.67 -20.70 4.11
CA PRO A 249 -10.24 -20.95 2.80
C PRO A 249 -11.77 -20.95 2.91
N PRO A 250 -12.51 -20.45 1.90
CA PRO A 250 -13.96 -20.52 1.91
C PRO A 250 -14.37 -21.99 2.15
N PRO A 251 -15.40 -22.25 2.99
CA PRO A 251 -15.84 -23.60 3.24
C PRO A 251 -16.14 -24.27 1.91
N SER A 252 -15.48 -25.41 1.64
CA SER A 252 -15.72 -26.19 0.43
C SER A 252 -17.22 -26.48 0.33
N GLU A 253 -17.87 -26.04 -0.73
CA GLU A 253 -19.25 -26.47 -1.04
C GLU A 253 -19.23 -28.00 -1.10
N LYS A 254 -19.92 -28.62 -0.14
CA LYS A 254 -20.17 -30.06 -0.19
C LYS A 254 -21.18 -30.27 -1.34
N PHE A 255 -20.67 -30.71 -2.48
CA PHE A 255 -21.48 -31.31 -3.54
C PHE A 255 -22.11 -32.62 -3.07
#